data_AF-A0A1F6XK43-F1
#
_entry.id   AF-A0A1F6XK43-F1
#
_cell.length_a   1.000
_cell.length_b   1.000
_cell.length_c   1.000
_cell.angle_alpha   90.00
_cell.angle_beta   90.00
_cell.angle_gamma   90.00
#
_symmetry.space_group_name_H-M   'P 1'
#
loop_
_entity.id
_entity.type
_entity.pdbx_description
1 polymer ?
#
loop_
_entity_poly.entity_id
_entity_poly.type
_entity_poly.pdbx_seq_one_letter_code
_entity_poly.pdbx_strand_id
1 'polypeptide(L)'
;MKEGKNPLFSTNPIARKDQEKFDQDFLVGAGKAADKEAIKRFNTLAKKIALNEVYTKEYLEFFFNLKWEKFESMLKERFEFKVDGKNITFIKVKE
;
A
#
# COMPACT_ATOMS: atom_id res chain seq x y z
N MET A 1 11.37 -55.66 4.12
CA MET A 1 11.44 -54.18 4.25
C MET A 1 11.10 -53.62 2.88
N LYS A 2 9.97 -52.93 2.71
CA LYS A 2 9.57 -52.31 1.44
C LYS A 2 9.81 -50.81 1.57
N GLU A 3 10.79 -50.31 0.82
CA GLU A 3 11.11 -48.88 0.74
C GLU A 3 9.91 -48.09 0.19
N GLY A 4 9.61 -46.99 0.89
CA GLY A 4 8.49 -46.10 0.59
C GLY A 4 8.70 -45.37 -0.72
N LYS A 5 7.70 -45.44 -1.61
CA LYS A 5 7.57 -44.53 -2.74
C LYS A 5 7.04 -43.20 -2.22
N ASN A 6 7.94 -42.24 -1.97
CA ASN A 6 7.59 -40.84 -1.74
C ASN A 6 7.39 -40.15 -3.10
N PRO A 7 6.23 -39.55 -3.40
CA PRO A 7 5.94 -38.99 -4.71
C PRO A 7 6.20 -37.48 -4.72
N LEU A 8 7.45 -37.01 -4.89
CA LEU A 8 7.69 -35.57 -4.65
C LEU A 8 8.63 -34.84 -5.62
N PHE A 9 8.94 -35.38 -6.80
CA PHE A 9 9.54 -34.58 -7.86
C PHE A 9 8.94 -34.93 -9.21
N SER A 10 7.78 -34.34 -9.51
CA SER A 10 7.26 -34.30 -10.87
C SER A 10 8.15 -33.35 -11.68
N THR A 11 9.03 -33.90 -12.51
CA THR A 11 9.97 -33.19 -13.40
C THR A 11 9.26 -32.55 -14.61
N ASN A 12 8.06 -32.00 -14.40
CA ASN A 12 7.25 -31.44 -15.48
C ASN A 12 7.50 -29.93 -15.57
N PRO A 13 8.11 -29.41 -16.66
CA PRO A 13 8.43 -27.98 -16.79
C PRO A 13 7.18 -27.09 -16.87
N ILE A 14 6.00 -27.68 -17.08
CA ILE A 14 4.70 -26.99 -17.10
C ILE A 14 4.31 -26.50 -15.69
N ALA A 15 4.60 -27.28 -14.64
CA ALA A 15 4.22 -26.93 -13.26
C ALA A 15 4.95 -25.69 -12.71
N ARG A 16 6.17 -25.39 -13.19
CA ARG A 16 6.90 -24.18 -12.78
C ARG A 16 6.30 -22.90 -13.35
N LYS A 17 5.79 -22.93 -14.60
CA LYS A 17 5.19 -21.74 -15.24
C LYS A 17 3.86 -21.35 -14.60
N ASP A 18 3.05 -22.32 -14.18
CA ASP A 18 1.79 -22.06 -13.48
C ASP A 18 2.00 -21.58 -12.04
N GLN A 19 3.05 -22.05 -11.35
CA GLN A 19 3.42 -21.58 -10.01
C GLN A 19 3.93 -20.12 -10.03
N GLU A 20 4.81 -19.75 -10.96
CA GLU A 20 5.28 -18.36 -11.11
C GLU A 20 4.14 -17.39 -11.46
N LYS A 21 3.20 -17.84 -12.30
CA LYS A 21 2.03 -17.05 -12.67
C LYS A 21 1.07 -16.88 -11.49
N PHE A 22 0.89 -17.93 -10.68
CA PHE A 22 0.12 -17.86 -9.44
C PHE A 22 0.79 -16.96 -8.41
N ASP A 23 2.10 -17.04 -8.19
CA ASP A 23 2.83 -16.15 -7.29
C ASP A 23 2.75 -14.68 -7.75
N GLN A 24 2.85 -14.40 -9.06
CA GLN A 24 2.64 -13.04 -9.57
C GLN A 24 1.19 -12.57 -9.39
N ASP A 25 0.18 -13.37 -9.72
CA ASP A 25 -1.24 -12.99 -9.51
C ASP A 25 -1.58 -12.88 -8.03
N PHE A 26 -0.98 -13.69 -7.17
CA PHE A 26 -1.13 -13.65 -5.71
C PHE A 26 -0.43 -12.42 -5.11
N LEU A 27 0.77 -12.08 -5.57
CA LEU A 27 1.47 -10.85 -5.19
C LEU A 27 0.74 -9.60 -5.70
N VAL A 28 0.19 -9.63 -6.92
CA VAL A 28 -0.63 -8.55 -7.49
C VAL A 28 -1.97 -8.44 -6.75
N GLY A 29 -2.58 -9.56 -6.38
CA GLY A 29 -3.81 -9.63 -5.60
C GLY A 29 -3.63 -9.16 -4.16
N ALA A 30 -2.55 -9.59 -3.50
CA ALA A 30 -2.15 -9.16 -2.17
C ALA A 30 -1.73 -7.69 -2.15
N GLY A 31 -1.04 -7.21 -3.19
CA GLY A 31 -0.75 -5.79 -3.42
C GLY A 31 -2.04 -4.98 -3.53
N LYS A 32 -3.00 -5.42 -4.37
CA LYS A 32 -4.32 -4.77 -4.48
C LYS A 32 -5.13 -4.79 -3.18
N ALA A 33 -5.03 -5.85 -2.38
CA ALA A 33 -5.70 -5.93 -1.08
C ALA A 33 -5.04 -4.98 -0.05
N ALA A 34 -3.72 -4.92 -0.02
CA ALA A 34 -2.95 -3.99 0.81
C ALA A 34 -3.19 -2.53 0.41
N ASP A 35 -3.28 -2.24 -0.89
CA ASP A 35 -3.65 -0.92 -1.41
C ASP A 35 -5.08 -0.54 -1.04
N LYS A 36 -6.05 -1.47 -1.13
CA LYS A 36 -7.42 -1.20 -0.69
C LYS A 36 -7.51 -0.90 0.81
N GLU A 37 -6.76 -1.62 1.63
CA GLU A 37 -6.74 -1.37 3.07
C GLU A 37 -6.02 -0.06 3.42
N ALA A 38 -4.90 0.25 2.74
CA ALA A 38 -4.20 1.52 2.85
C ALA A 38 -5.11 2.70 2.45
N ILE A 39 -5.83 2.59 1.33
CA ILE A 39 -6.79 3.61 0.86
C ILE A 39 -7.94 3.76 1.86
N LYS A 40 -8.46 2.67 2.42
CA LYS A 40 -9.55 2.73 3.42
C LYS A 40 -9.09 3.42 4.71
N ARG A 41 -7.90 3.08 5.20
CA ARG A 41 -7.26 3.74 6.35
C ARG A 41 -7.00 5.21 6.06
N PHE A 42 -6.44 5.52 4.89
CA PHE A 42 -6.22 6.87 4.40
C PHE A 42 -7.52 7.68 4.42
N ASN A 43 -8.60 7.20 3.80
CA ASN A 43 -9.88 7.89 3.76
C ASN A 43 -10.50 8.11 5.15
N THR A 44 -10.23 7.23 6.10
CA THR A 44 -10.72 7.36 7.48
C THR A 44 -9.92 8.41 8.25
N LEU A 45 -8.60 8.37 8.12
CA LEU A 45 -7.66 9.25 8.81
C LEU A 45 -7.61 10.65 8.19
N ALA A 46 -7.76 10.75 6.87
CA ALA A 46 -7.88 12.00 6.12
C ALA A 46 -9.02 12.89 6.64
N LYS A 47 -10.12 12.30 7.11
CA LYS A 47 -11.23 13.05 7.73
C LYS A 47 -10.85 13.71 9.06
N LYS A 48 -9.79 13.23 9.72
CA LYS A 48 -9.28 13.79 10.98
C LYS A 48 -8.24 14.88 10.77
N ILE A 49 -7.78 15.09 9.53
CA ILE A 49 -6.90 16.20 9.19
C ILE A 49 -7.75 17.47 9.22
N ALA A 50 -7.38 18.40 10.08
CA ALA A 50 -7.98 19.72 10.07
C ALA A 50 -7.33 20.59 8.99
N LEU A 51 -8.15 21.41 8.34
CA LEU A 51 -7.67 22.42 7.41
C LEU A 51 -7.06 23.60 8.18
N ASN A 52 -6.07 24.24 7.58
CA ASN A 52 -5.27 25.34 8.12
C ASN A 52 -4.41 24.97 9.34
N GLU A 53 -4.32 23.69 9.69
CA GLU A 53 -3.33 23.18 10.64
C GLU A 53 -2.03 22.80 9.95
N VAL A 54 -0.92 22.96 10.68
CA VAL A 54 0.42 22.62 10.23
C VAL A 54 0.78 21.24 10.78
N TYR A 55 1.04 20.30 9.89
CA TYR A 55 1.51 18.96 10.21
C TYR A 55 2.93 18.75 9.70
N THR A 56 3.76 17.99 10.40
CA THR A 56 5.07 17.61 9.87
C THR A 56 4.96 16.39 8.97
N LYS A 57 5.88 16.25 8.00
CA LYS A 57 6.01 15.03 7.16
C LYS A 57 6.08 13.78 8.03
N GLU A 58 6.94 13.81 9.06
CA GLU A 58 7.15 12.71 10.00
C GLU A 58 5.84 12.34 10.74
N TYR A 59 5.07 13.34 11.19
CA TYR A 59 3.77 13.10 11.82
C TYR A 59 2.80 12.43 10.85
N LEU A 60 2.71 12.90 9.61
CA LEU A 60 1.78 12.31 8.65
C LEU A 60 2.20 10.90 8.23
N GLU A 61 3.49 10.66 8.04
CA GLU A 61 4.03 9.32 7.77
C GLU A 61 3.70 8.35 8.90
N PHE A 62 3.83 8.78 10.16
CA PHE A 62 3.42 8.01 11.32
C PHE A 62 1.91 7.82 11.39
N PHE A 63 1.14 8.90 11.18
CA PHE A 63 -0.30 8.93 11.30
C PHE A 63 -0.98 7.98 10.30
N PHE A 64 -0.49 7.96 9.06
CA PHE A 64 -0.98 7.06 8.02
C PHE A 64 -0.26 5.71 8.00
N ASN A 65 0.83 5.55 8.76
CA ASN A 65 1.74 4.41 8.72
C ASN A 65 2.16 4.05 7.28
N LEU A 66 2.44 5.08 6.49
CA LEU A 66 2.76 5.00 5.06
C LEU A 66 3.91 5.95 4.76
N LYS A 67 4.80 5.54 3.85
CA LYS A 67 5.89 6.39 3.37
C LYS A 67 5.34 7.59 2.60
N TRP A 68 5.94 8.76 2.81
CA TRP A 68 5.56 10.02 2.15
C TRP A 68 5.36 9.86 0.64
N GLU A 69 6.31 9.22 -0.05
CA GLU A 69 6.31 9.04 -1.51
C GLU A 69 5.04 8.35 -2.06
N LYS A 70 4.49 7.38 -1.32
CA LYS A 70 3.30 6.65 -1.77
C LYS A 70 2.01 7.40 -1.47
N PHE A 71 1.98 8.14 -0.37
CA PHE A 71 0.74 8.78 0.09
C PHE A 71 0.63 10.26 -0.29
N GLU A 72 1.73 10.91 -0.69
CA GLU A 72 1.72 12.28 -1.21
C GLU A 72 0.78 12.40 -2.43
N SER A 73 0.83 11.44 -3.35
CA SER A 73 -0.07 11.40 -4.51
C SER A 73 -1.54 11.32 -4.07
N MET A 74 -1.87 10.44 -3.12
CA MET A 74 -3.23 10.29 -2.58
C MET A 74 -3.71 11.56 -1.87
N LEU A 75 -2.81 12.24 -1.13
CA LEU A 75 -3.12 13.54 -0.55
C LEU A 75 -3.39 14.59 -1.63
N LYS A 76 -2.59 14.65 -2.70
CA LYS A 76 -2.74 15.67 -3.76
C LYS A 76 -4.04 15.51 -4.55
N GLU A 77 -4.53 14.27 -4.67
CA GLU A 77 -5.83 13.98 -5.27
C GLU A 77 -6.99 14.50 -4.41
N ARG A 78 -6.89 14.37 -3.08
CA ARG A 78 -8.01 14.67 -2.17
C ARG A 78 -7.89 16.01 -1.45
N PHE A 79 -6.72 16.59 -1.38
CA PHE A 79 -6.43 17.83 -0.67
C PHE A 79 -5.56 18.76 -1.50
N GLU A 80 -5.79 20.04 -1.33
CA GLU A 80 -4.85 21.08 -1.66
C GLU A 80 -4.06 21.43 -0.40
N PHE A 81 -2.74 21.26 -0.45
CA PHE A 81 -1.86 21.55 0.67
C PHE A 81 -0.59 22.25 0.20
N LYS A 82 -0.02 23.07 1.07
CA LYS A 82 1.30 23.68 0.89
C LYS A 82 2.32 22.90 1.70
N VAL A 83 3.51 22.74 1.12
CA VAL A 83 4.66 22.15 1.80
C VAL A 83 5.70 23.24 2.02
N ASP A 84 6.02 23.53 3.27
CA ASP A 84 7.07 24.47 3.68
C ASP A 84 8.18 23.68 4.38
N GLY A 85 9.13 23.19 3.58
CA GLY A 85 10.19 22.28 4.04
C GLY A 85 9.65 20.95 4.57
N LYS A 86 9.61 20.81 5.90
CA LYS A 86 9.06 19.63 6.60
C LYS A 86 7.59 19.79 7.00
N ASN A 87 7.07 21.01 6.93
CA ASN A 87 5.73 21.36 7.36
C ASN A 87 4.75 21.28 6.20
N ILE A 88 3.54 20.82 6.47
CA ILE A 88 2.48 20.60 5.50
C ILE A 88 1.22 21.21 6.06
N THR A 89 0.65 22.14 5.31
CA THR A 89 -0.56 22.85 5.68
C THR A 89 -1.65 22.50 4.68
N PHE A 90 -2.69 21.82 5.14
CA PHE A 90 -3.85 21.50 4.31
C PHE A 90 -4.74 22.73 4.18
N ILE A 91 -4.97 23.19 2.96
CA ILE A 91 -5.72 24.42 2.67
C ILE A 91 -7.19 24.08 2.42
N LYS A 92 -7.43 23.07 1.58
CA LYS A 92 -8.78 22.71 1.12
C LYS A 92 -8.88 21.22 0.83
N VAL A 93 -10.06 20.63 1.02
CA VAL A 93 -10.40 19.31 0.48
C VAL A 93 -10.87 19.49 -0.96
N LYS A 94 -10.27 18.75 -1.90
CA LYS A 94 -10.76 18.63 -3.26
C LYS A 94 -11.89 17.59 -3.24
N GLU A 95 -13.10 18.02 -3.62
CA GLU A 95 -14.27 17.15 -3.78
C GLU A 95 -14.15 16.26 -5.01
#